data_AF-A0A959NYP9-F1
#
_entry.id   AF-A0A959NYP9-F1
#
_cell.length_a   1.000
_cell.length_b   1.000
_cell.length_c   1.000
_cell.angle_alpha   90.00
_cell.angle_beta   90.00
_cell.angle_gamma   90.00
#
_symmetry.space_group_name_H-M   'P 1'
#
loop_
_entity.id
_entity.type
_entity.pdbx_description
1 polymer ?
#
loop_
_entity_poly.entity_id
_entity_poly.type
_entity_poly.pdbx_seq_one_letter_code
_entity_poly.pdbx_strand_id
1 'polypeptide(L)'
;EQTYRNSQSLIDITSKYIQKNAKQISKNPKSKKEPLENPIKFVYYSQDNAEDIFINEMQTLIDKNGNKPILVLGRHSFDINEFIKLTPNSKIKYYERTDKLEVKGFEDIELKYITVHKSKGLEAENVIVLNLKNHLLGFPNKMTDDPMLSLLLSDDEEYRFAEERRLFYVALTRTKNEVVLLIPTDVSLFAEELLTDNDFLLTANNEKLSKTNCPYCQTGHLVIRQNSVKKNQFLGCSHFPSCNQTFNNIEILENTILCPSCKSGFMTKRSGQYGNFLGCTNYPKCKNTINLQTARTDNIGFARERANGSV
;
A
#
# COMPACT_ATOMS: atom_id res chain seq x y z
N GLU A 1 -15.67 5.34 -23.11
CA GLU A 1 -16.20 4.01 -22.77
C GLU A 1 -16.72 4.01 -21.33
N GLN A 2 -17.92 3.50 -21.09
CA GLN A 2 -18.41 3.21 -19.73
C GLN A 2 -17.95 1.79 -19.35
N THR A 3 -17.44 1.60 -18.14
CA THR A 3 -17.08 0.27 -17.64
C THR A 3 -17.96 -0.07 -16.45
N TYR A 4 -18.52 -1.29 -16.46
CA TYR A 4 -19.37 -1.79 -15.38
C TYR A 4 -18.60 -2.70 -14.40
N ARG A 5 -17.28 -2.82 -14.61
CA ARG A 5 -16.43 -3.85 -14.01
C ARG A 5 -15.85 -3.42 -12.66
N ASN A 6 -15.10 -2.32 -12.64
CA ASN A 6 -14.34 -1.86 -11.48
C ASN A 6 -14.99 -0.62 -10.83
N SER A 7 -14.68 -0.35 -9.56
CA SER A 7 -15.04 0.93 -8.92
C SER A 7 -14.33 2.10 -9.62
N GLN A 8 -14.91 3.31 -9.55
CA GLN A 8 -14.28 4.48 -10.15
C GLN A 8 -12.90 4.75 -9.52
N SER A 9 -12.76 4.59 -8.20
CA SER A 9 -11.49 4.78 -7.50
C SER A 9 -10.39 3.84 -8.02
N LEU A 10 -10.70 2.55 -8.24
CA LEU A 10 -9.73 1.60 -8.80
C LEU A 10 -9.33 1.98 -10.23
N ILE A 11 -10.30 2.44 -11.04
CA ILE A 11 -10.04 2.89 -12.41
C ILE A 11 -9.11 4.10 -12.41
N ASP A 12 -9.37 5.09 -11.57
CA ASP A 12 -8.58 6.32 -11.54
C ASP A 12 -7.12 6.03 -11.16
N ILE A 13 -6.91 5.20 -10.14
CA ILE A 13 -5.59 4.75 -9.69
C ILE A 13 -4.86 3.97 -10.79
N THR A 14 -5.50 2.95 -11.36
CA THR A 14 -4.88 2.08 -12.36
C THR A 14 -4.64 2.80 -13.69
N SER A 15 -5.52 3.73 -14.05
CA SER A 15 -5.37 4.58 -15.24
C SER A 15 -4.21 5.55 -15.08
N LYS A 16 -4.11 6.23 -13.91
CA LYS A 16 -2.96 7.08 -13.59
C LYS A 16 -1.63 6.31 -13.67
N TYR A 17 -1.60 5.09 -13.13
CA TYR A 17 -0.42 4.22 -13.15
C TYR A 17 0.01 3.80 -14.56
N ILE A 18 -0.93 3.37 -15.42
CA ILE A 18 -0.60 2.89 -16.76
C ILE A 18 -0.31 4.05 -17.73
N GLN A 19 -0.96 5.19 -17.57
CA GLN A 19 -0.79 6.39 -18.43
C GLN A 19 0.49 7.18 -18.15
N LYS A 20 1.25 6.83 -17.11
CA LYS A 20 2.63 7.34 -16.95
C LYS A 20 3.53 6.97 -18.14
N ASN A 21 3.24 5.86 -18.80
CA ASN A 21 3.77 5.62 -20.13
C ASN A 21 2.99 6.49 -21.13
N ALA A 22 3.61 7.57 -21.60
CA ALA A 22 2.99 8.53 -22.52
C ALA A 22 2.56 7.92 -23.87
N LYS A 23 3.12 6.76 -24.26
CA LYS A 23 2.72 6.02 -25.47
C LYS A 23 1.45 5.18 -25.26
N GLN A 24 0.98 5.04 -24.01
CA GLN A 24 -0.25 4.32 -23.72
C GLN A 24 -1.47 5.10 -24.22
N ILE A 25 -2.39 4.40 -24.90
CA ILE A 25 -3.67 5.01 -25.34
C ILE A 25 -4.42 5.53 -24.11
N SER A 26 -4.60 6.85 -24.04
CA SER A 26 -5.34 7.48 -22.96
C SER A 26 -6.79 7.01 -23.00
N LYS A 27 -7.18 6.32 -21.93
CA LYS A 27 -8.54 5.87 -21.69
C LYS A 27 -8.89 6.19 -20.26
N ASN A 28 -9.94 6.99 -20.06
CA ASN A 28 -10.50 7.30 -18.75
C ASN A 28 -11.92 6.72 -18.66
N PRO A 29 -12.04 5.40 -18.42
CA PRO A 29 -13.34 4.79 -18.33
C PRO A 29 -14.13 5.32 -17.14
N LYS A 30 -15.45 5.48 -17.31
CA LYS A 30 -16.35 5.89 -16.22
C LYS A 30 -17.15 4.70 -15.71
N SER A 31 -17.17 4.52 -14.40
CA SER A 31 -17.93 3.51 -13.68
C SER A 31 -19.17 4.11 -13.02
N LYS A 32 -20.20 3.29 -12.88
CA LYS A 32 -21.44 3.59 -12.15
C LYS A 32 -21.47 2.98 -10.74
N LYS A 33 -20.43 2.23 -10.35
CA LYS A 33 -20.31 1.65 -9.00
C LYS A 33 -19.93 2.73 -8.00
N GLU A 34 -20.40 2.60 -6.76
CA GLU A 34 -19.99 3.47 -5.68
C GLU A 34 -18.47 3.43 -5.49
N PRO A 35 -17.83 4.58 -5.23
CA PRO A 35 -16.40 4.65 -4.99
C PRO A 35 -16.07 3.91 -3.69
N LEU A 36 -15.16 2.93 -3.79
CA LEU A 36 -14.57 2.30 -2.61
C LEU A 36 -13.48 3.23 -2.07
N GLU A 37 -13.47 3.47 -0.74
CA GLU A 37 -12.44 4.30 -0.10
C GLU A 37 -11.03 3.76 -0.37
N ASN A 38 -10.84 2.44 -0.25
CA ASN A 38 -9.53 1.78 -0.44
C ASN A 38 -9.67 0.56 -1.36
N PRO A 39 -9.61 0.73 -2.70
CA PRO A 39 -9.79 -0.37 -3.65
C PRO A 39 -8.54 -1.27 -3.79
N ILE A 40 -7.37 -0.80 -3.33
CA ILE A 40 -6.12 -1.55 -3.32
C ILE A 40 -5.62 -1.61 -1.87
N LYS A 41 -5.45 -2.82 -1.34
CA LYS A 41 -4.87 -3.06 -0.01
C LYS A 41 -3.44 -3.56 -0.16
N PHE A 42 -2.50 -2.90 0.52
CA PHE A 42 -1.08 -3.26 0.50
C PHE A 42 -0.75 -3.97 1.79
N VAL A 43 -0.29 -5.21 1.70
CA VAL A 43 -0.05 -6.06 2.87
C VAL A 43 1.36 -6.61 2.81
N TYR A 44 2.18 -6.21 3.78
CA TYR A 44 3.58 -6.63 3.85
C TYR A 44 3.72 -7.94 4.57
N TYR A 45 4.63 -8.79 4.12
CA TYR A 45 5.00 -10.01 4.82
C TYR A 45 6.52 -10.23 4.82
N SER A 46 6.97 -10.93 5.84
CA SER A 46 8.30 -11.54 5.94
C SER A 46 8.22 -13.04 5.71
N GLN A 47 9.36 -13.70 5.51
CA GLN A 47 9.40 -15.15 5.28
C GLN A 47 8.71 -15.93 6.41
N ASP A 48 8.86 -15.49 7.66
CA ASP A 48 8.37 -16.22 8.84
C ASP A 48 6.86 -16.11 9.06
N ASN A 49 6.18 -15.14 8.43
CA ASN A 49 4.75 -14.87 8.65
C ASN A 49 3.92 -14.78 7.36
N ALA A 50 4.51 -15.18 6.23
CA ALA A 50 3.88 -15.09 4.90
C ALA A 50 2.52 -15.80 4.85
N GLU A 51 2.49 -17.06 5.28
CA GLU A 51 1.27 -17.88 5.26
C GLU A 51 0.19 -17.33 6.20
N ASP A 52 0.55 -16.95 7.42
CA ASP A 52 -0.40 -16.41 8.40
C ASP A 52 -1.03 -15.10 7.90
N ILE A 53 -0.24 -14.24 7.28
CA ILE A 53 -0.74 -13.00 6.67
C ILE A 53 -1.68 -13.28 5.51
N PHE A 54 -1.32 -14.21 4.62
CA PHE A 54 -2.20 -14.61 3.52
C PHE A 54 -3.53 -15.16 4.03
N ILE A 55 -3.51 -16.02 5.05
CA ILE A 55 -4.72 -16.59 5.67
C ILE A 55 -5.56 -15.49 6.34
N ASN A 56 -4.94 -14.57 7.07
CA ASN A 56 -5.65 -13.45 7.72
C ASN A 56 -6.32 -12.53 6.69
N GLU A 57 -5.66 -12.27 5.56
CA GLU A 57 -6.23 -11.47 4.48
C GLU A 57 -7.37 -12.20 3.77
N MET A 58 -7.26 -13.52 3.57
CA MET A 58 -8.39 -14.32 3.11
C MET A 58 -9.58 -14.21 4.07
N GLN A 59 -9.37 -14.42 5.37
CA GLN A 59 -10.43 -14.29 6.38
C GLN A 59 -11.09 -12.91 6.32
N THR A 60 -10.29 -11.84 6.22
CA THR A 60 -10.80 -10.47 6.10
C THR A 60 -11.67 -10.28 4.85
N LEU A 61 -11.28 -10.84 3.70
CA LEU A 61 -12.07 -10.79 2.47
C LEU A 61 -13.38 -11.57 2.61
N ILE A 62 -13.35 -12.71 3.30
CA ILE A 62 -14.53 -13.57 3.53
C ILE A 62 -15.51 -12.88 4.48
N ASP A 63 -15.03 -12.29 5.56
CA ASP A 63 -15.87 -11.58 6.53
C ASP A 63 -16.57 -10.37 5.88
N LYS A 64 -15.89 -9.71 4.93
CA LYS A 64 -16.42 -8.53 4.23
C LYS A 64 -17.36 -8.88 3.06
N ASN A 65 -17.01 -9.90 2.27
CA ASN A 65 -17.66 -10.18 0.99
C ASN A 65 -18.43 -11.51 0.97
N GLY A 66 -18.40 -12.29 2.05
CA GLY A 66 -18.93 -13.65 2.16
C GLY A 66 -18.02 -14.70 1.51
N ASN A 67 -18.52 -15.94 1.42
CA ASN A 67 -17.81 -17.10 0.83
C ASN A 67 -17.69 -17.04 -0.71
N LYS A 68 -17.43 -15.85 -1.26
CA LYS A 68 -17.26 -15.64 -2.70
C LYS A 68 -15.88 -16.14 -3.16
N PRO A 69 -15.76 -16.61 -4.42
CA PRO A 69 -14.49 -17.10 -4.94
C PRO A 69 -13.37 -16.06 -4.84
N ILE A 70 -12.18 -16.52 -4.44
CA ILE A 70 -10.97 -15.69 -4.36
C ILE A 70 -9.99 -16.15 -5.43
N LEU A 71 -9.57 -15.22 -6.28
CA LEU A 71 -8.59 -15.46 -7.32
C LEU A 71 -7.22 -14.98 -6.86
N VAL A 72 -6.28 -15.91 -6.73
CA VAL A 72 -4.90 -15.63 -6.42
C VAL A 72 -4.10 -15.56 -7.72
N LEU A 73 -3.36 -14.48 -7.90
CA LEU A 73 -2.59 -14.20 -9.10
C LEU A 73 -1.11 -14.15 -8.78
N GLY A 74 -0.29 -14.82 -9.59
CA GLY A 74 1.16 -14.65 -9.58
C GLY A 74 1.68 -14.28 -10.97
N ARG A 75 2.95 -13.89 -11.04
CA ARG A 75 3.61 -13.61 -12.31
C ARG A 75 3.95 -14.91 -13.05
N HIS A 76 4.48 -15.88 -12.34
CA HIS A 76 4.91 -17.19 -12.85
C HIS A 76 4.14 -18.34 -12.20
N SER A 77 4.05 -19.49 -12.88
CA SER A 77 3.36 -20.67 -12.30
C SER A 77 4.02 -21.18 -11.02
N PHE A 78 5.33 -20.95 -10.86
CA PHE A 78 6.08 -21.41 -9.68
C PHE A 78 5.95 -20.50 -8.45
N ASP A 79 5.46 -19.26 -8.58
CA ASP A 79 5.44 -18.30 -7.44
C ASP A 79 4.65 -18.86 -6.25
N ILE A 80 3.54 -19.55 -6.50
CA ILE A 80 2.73 -20.18 -5.44
C ILE A 80 3.50 -21.28 -4.72
N ASN A 81 4.28 -22.07 -5.45
CA ASN A 81 5.07 -23.15 -4.85
C ASN A 81 6.24 -22.58 -4.05
N GLU A 82 6.86 -21.49 -4.51
CA GLU A 82 7.86 -20.76 -3.72
C GLU A 82 7.25 -20.16 -2.44
N PHE A 83 6.05 -19.59 -2.54
CA PHE A 83 5.32 -19.05 -1.40
C PHE A 83 4.99 -20.13 -0.35
N ILE A 84 4.45 -21.27 -0.78
CA ILE A 84 4.13 -22.42 0.11
C ILE A 84 5.39 -22.95 0.80
N LYS A 85 6.53 -22.96 0.09
CA LYS A 85 7.82 -23.45 0.64
C LYS A 85 8.41 -22.55 1.73
N LEU A 86 7.90 -21.32 1.91
CA LEU A 86 8.34 -20.45 3.01
C LEU A 86 8.00 -21.04 4.38
N THR A 87 6.98 -21.91 4.47
CA THR A 87 6.51 -22.48 5.73
C THR A 87 6.70 -24.01 5.75
N PRO A 88 7.50 -24.56 6.69
CA PRO A 88 7.86 -25.99 6.70
C PRO A 88 6.71 -27.00 6.87
N ASN A 89 5.47 -26.56 7.09
CA ASN A 89 4.26 -27.39 7.19
C ASN A 89 3.05 -26.58 6.73
N SER A 90 3.11 -26.09 5.49
CA SER A 90 2.09 -25.20 4.96
C SER A 90 0.68 -25.78 5.05
N LYS A 91 -0.27 -24.96 5.49
CA LYS A 91 -1.71 -25.26 5.46
C LYS A 91 -2.29 -25.14 4.04
N ILE A 92 -1.49 -24.66 3.09
CA ILE A 92 -1.88 -24.39 1.71
C ILE A 92 -1.40 -25.53 0.82
N LYS A 93 -2.30 -26.05 0.00
CA LYS A 93 -2.01 -27.03 -1.05
C LYS A 93 -2.42 -26.47 -2.40
N TYR A 94 -1.54 -26.60 -3.39
CA TYR A 94 -1.82 -26.19 -4.76
C TYR A 94 -1.89 -27.40 -5.69
N TYR A 95 -2.96 -27.47 -6.48
CA TYR A 95 -3.22 -28.53 -7.46
C TYR A 95 -3.08 -27.98 -8.88
N GLU A 96 -1.90 -28.15 -9.47
CA GLU A 96 -1.53 -27.55 -10.76
C GLU A 96 -2.45 -27.94 -11.92
N ARG A 97 -2.95 -29.19 -11.95
CA ARG A 97 -3.83 -29.68 -13.02
C ARG A 97 -5.17 -28.94 -13.09
N THR A 98 -5.64 -28.40 -11.97
CA THR A 98 -6.96 -27.76 -11.84
C THR A 98 -6.87 -26.29 -11.41
N ASP A 99 -5.66 -25.75 -11.27
CA ASP A 99 -5.39 -24.42 -10.71
C ASP A 99 -6.00 -24.21 -9.31
N LYS A 100 -6.34 -25.29 -8.58
CA LYS A 100 -7.09 -25.21 -7.31
C LYS A 100 -6.11 -24.97 -6.16
N LEU A 101 -6.47 -24.03 -5.29
CA LEU A 101 -5.84 -23.86 -3.98
C LEU A 101 -6.77 -24.44 -2.90
N GLU A 102 -6.19 -25.18 -1.97
CA GLU A 102 -6.88 -25.62 -0.76
C GLU A 102 -6.13 -25.07 0.45
N VAL A 103 -6.85 -24.45 1.37
CA VAL A 103 -6.31 -23.92 2.60
C VAL A 103 -7.06 -24.59 3.75
N LYS A 104 -6.33 -25.24 4.65
CA LYS A 104 -6.93 -25.93 5.80
C LYS A 104 -7.74 -24.95 6.66
N GLY A 105 -9.01 -25.27 6.91
CA GLY A 105 -9.97 -24.41 7.63
C GLY A 105 -10.79 -23.48 6.72
N PHE A 106 -10.59 -23.54 5.41
CA PHE A 106 -11.33 -22.76 4.41
C PHE A 106 -11.82 -23.67 3.27
N GLU A 107 -12.29 -24.88 3.60
CA GLU A 107 -12.68 -25.90 2.61
C GLU A 107 -13.91 -25.51 1.77
N ASP A 108 -14.78 -24.64 2.30
CA ASP A 108 -16.03 -24.22 1.67
C ASP A 108 -15.86 -23.10 0.61
N ILE A 109 -14.62 -22.68 0.35
CA ILE A 109 -14.32 -21.51 -0.49
C ILE A 109 -13.61 -21.93 -1.76
N GLU A 110 -14.10 -21.44 -2.89
CA GLU A 110 -13.43 -21.64 -4.17
C GLU A 110 -12.20 -20.72 -4.28
N LEU A 111 -11.02 -21.34 -4.15
CA LEU A 111 -9.72 -20.69 -4.27
C LEU A 111 -8.99 -21.21 -5.50
N LYS A 112 -8.53 -20.28 -6.35
CA LYS A 112 -7.76 -20.62 -7.55
C LYS A 112 -6.48 -19.80 -7.61
N TYR A 113 -5.40 -20.44 -8.03
CA TYR A 113 -4.15 -19.77 -8.39
C TYR A 113 -3.90 -19.86 -9.89
N ILE A 114 -3.73 -18.72 -10.54
CA ILE A 114 -3.32 -18.67 -11.95
C ILE A 114 -2.29 -17.56 -12.17
N THR A 115 -1.57 -17.62 -13.29
CA THR A 115 -0.71 -16.52 -13.69
C THR A 115 -1.54 -15.34 -14.21
N VAL A 116 -1.03 -14.12 -14.08
CA VAL A 116 -1.72 -12.93 -14.61
C VAL A 116 -1.97 -13.05 -16.12
N HIS A 117 -1.05 -13.66 -16.87
CA HIS A 117 -1.26 -13.94 -18.30
C HIS A 117 -2.48 -14.83 -18.55
N LYS A 118 -2.60 -15.93 -17.79
CA LYS A 118 -3.73 -16.87 -17.87
C LYS A 118 -5.05 -16.25 -17.39
N SER A 119 -4.98 -15.17 -16.61
CA SER A 119 -6.16 -14.44 -16.13
C SER A 119 -6.82 -13.53 -17.16
N LYS A 120 -6.22 -13.34 -18.35
CA LYS A 120 -6.75 -12.41 -19.36
C LYS A 120 -8.17 -12.78 -19.78
N GLY A 121 -9.11 -11.86 -19.53
CA GLY A 121 -10.54 -12.05 -19.83
C GLY A 121 -11.34 -12.68 -18.69
N LEU A 122 -10.69 -13.18 -17.63
CA LEU A 122 -11.34 -13.60 -16.39
C LEU A 122 -11.57 -12.41 -15.47
N GLU A 123 -12.56 -12.53 -14.59
CA GLU A 123 -12.88 -11.57 -13.53
C GLU A 123 -13.20 -12.33 -12.25
N ALA A 124 -12.80 -11.76 -11.12
CA ALA A 124 -13.13 -12.29 -9.80
C ALA A 124 -13.68 -11.18 -8.90
N GLU A 125 -14.42 -11.57 -7.87
CA GLU A 125 -14.91 -10.62 -6.87
C GLU A 125 -13.78 -10.14 -5.96
N ASN A 126 -12.92 -11.07 -5.56
CA ASN A 126 -11.77 -10.84 -4.69
C ASN A 126 -10.51 -11.31 -5.41
N VAL A 127 -9.47 -10.46 -5.45
CA VAL A 127 -8.19 -10.79 -6.06
C VAL A 127 -7.06 -10.58 -5.04
N ILE A 128 -6.18 -11.56 -4.93
CA ILE A 128 -4.92 -11.44 -4.19
C ILE A 128 -3.78 -11.59 -5.20
N VAL A 129 -2.87 -10.62 -5.25
CA VAL A 129 -1.67 -10.69 -6.09
C VAL A 129 -0.48 -11.07 -5.21
N LEU A 130 0.19 -12.15 -5.55
CA LEU A 130 1.36 -12.69 -4.85
C LEU A 130 2.68 -12.18 -5.44
N ASN A 131 3.74 -12.35 -4.65
CA ASN A 131 5.13 -12.28 -5.05
C ASN A 131 5.54 -10.97 -5.75
N LEU A 132 5.10 -9.82 -5.20
CA LEU A 132 5.53 -8.49 -5.65
C LEU A 132 6.95 -8.17 -5.19
N LYS A 133 7.91 -9.01 -5.60
CA LYS A 133 9.31 -8.96 -5.19
C LYS A 133 10.17 -8.19 -6.19
N ASN A 134 11.16 -7.45 -5.70
CA ASN A 134 12.19 -6.79 -6.52
C ASN A 134 13.28 -7.74 -7.04
N HIS A 135 12.89 -8.89 -7.58
CA HIS A 135 13.83 -9.94 -8.02
C HIS A 135 13.92 -10.02 -9.55
N LEU A 136 14.88 -10.80 -10.04
CA LEU A 136 15.10 -11.03 -11.47
C LEU A 136 13.88 -11.67 -12.16
N LEU A 137 13.26 -12.63 -11.47
CA LEU A 137 11.99 -13.27 -11.85
C LEU A 137 10.80 -12.74 -11.03
N GLY A 138 10.94 -11.54 -10.46
CA GLY A 138 9.87 -10.90 -9.69
C GLY A 138 8.77 -10.35 -10.60
N PHE A 139 8.01 -9.41 -10.06
CA PHE A 139 6.99 -8.70 -10.83
C PHE A 139 7.20 -7.19 -10.65
N PRO A 140 7.94 -6.51 -11.55
CA PRO A 140 8.30 -6.89 -12.92
C PRO A 140 9.35 -8.00 -13.02
N ASN A 141 9.21 -8.84 -14.06
CA ASN A 141 10.28 -9.72 -14.49
C ASN A 141 11.34 -8.88 -15.21
N LYS A 142 12.60 -8.95 -14.76
CA LYS A 142 13.70 -8.15 -15.29
C LYS A 142 14.51 -8.87 -16.37
N MET A 143 14.29 -10.17 -16.57
CA MET A 143 14.94 -10.95 -17.65
C MET A 143 14.37 -10.64 -19.03
N THR A 144 13.16 -10.09 -19.11
CA THR A 144 12.50 -9.79 -20.38
C THR A 144 12.98 -8.48 -21.02
N ASP A 145 13.62 -7.59 -20.24
CA ASP A 145 14.26 -6.35 -20.70
C ASP A 145 15.77 -6.60 -20.98
N ASP A 146 16.10 -7.63 -21.77
CA ASP A 146 17.49 -7.87 -22.22
C ASP A 146 17.90 -6.78 -23.24
N PRO A 147 19.06 -6.11 -23.08
CA PRO A 147 19.56 -5.12 -24.02
C PRO A 147 19.63 -5.59 -25.48
N MET A 148 19.83 -6.90 -25.73
CA MET A 148 19.85 -7.46 -27.07
C MET A 148 18.46 -7.59 -27.70
N LEU A 149 17.41 -7.78 -26.89
CA LEU A 149 16.03 -7.77 -27.38
C LEU A 149 15.59 -6.36 -27.78
N SER A 150 16.11 -5.32 -27.12
CA SER A 150 15.78 -3.91 -27.45
C SER A 150 16.07 -3.51 -28.90
N LEU A 151 17.00 -4.20 -29.58
CA LEU A 151 17.33 -4.00 -31.00
C LEU A 151 16.28 -4.59 -31.96
N LEU A 152 15.44 -5.51 -31.48
CA LEU A 152 14.35 -6.16 -32.21
C LEU A 152 12.97 -5.58 -31.84
N LEU A 153 12.90 -4.84 -30.73
CA LEU A 153 11.71 -4.13 -30.29
C LEU A 153 11.60 -2.81 -31.09
N SER A 154 10.39 -2.46 -31.52
CA SER A 154 10.13 -1.18 -32.18
C SER A 154 10.47 -0.01 -31.25
N ASP A 155 10.65 1.20 -31.79
CA ASP A 155 10.86 2.46 -31.04
C ASP A 155 9.81 2.72 -29.93
N ASP A 156 8.76 1.90 -29.84
CA ASP A 156 7.61 1.96 -28.94
C ASP A 156 7.89 1.53 -27.47
N GLU A 157 9.07 1.01 -27.14
CA GLU A 157 9.39 0.40 -25.82
C GLU A 157 10.38 1.15 -24.91
N GLU A 158 10.65 2.44 -25.14
CA GLU A 158 11.57 3.23 -24.29
C GLU A 158 11.14 3.36 -22.81
N TYR A 159 9.89 3.07 -22.47
CA TYR A 159 9.42 3.16 -21.08
C TYR A 159 9.77 1.88 -20.31
N ARG A 160 10.62 2.00 -19.30
CA ARG A 160 11.13 0.89 -18.48
C ARG A 160 10.03 -0.11 -18.06
N PHE A 161 10.23 -1.39 -18.38
CA PHE A 161 9.30 -2.49 -18.10
C PHE A 161 7.88 -2.25 -18.65
N ALA A 162 7.72 -1.67 -19.85
CA ALA A 162 6.41 -1.32 -20.42
C ALA A 162 5.45 -2.52 -20.50
N GLU A 163 5.89 -3.68 -20.99
CA GLU A 163 5.06 -4.88 -21.10
C GLU A 163 4.65 -5.42 -19.72
N GLU A 164 5.61 -5.50 -18.80
CA GLU A 164 5.34 -5.92 -17.42
C GLU A 164 4.35 -4.97 -16.73
N ARG A 165 4.42 -3.66 -17.02
CA ARG A 165 3.48 -2.67 -16.49
C ARG A 165 2.07 -2.92 -17.00
N ARG A 166 1.90 -3.24 -18.29
CA ARG A 166 0.59 -3.61 -18.85
C ARG A 166 0.06 -4.88 -18.20
N LEU A 167 0.94 -5.85 -17.92
CA LEU A 167 0.52 -7.04 -17.20
C LEU A 167 0.12 -6.73 -15.74
N PHE A 168 0.88 -5.89 -15.04
CA PHE A 168 0.53 -5.50 -13.68
C PHE A 168 -0.81 -4.75 -13.63
N TYR A 169 -1.07 -3.86 -14.61
CA TYR A 169 -2.39 -3.26 -14.81
C TYR A 169 -3.50 -4.32 -15.00
N VAL A 170 -3.24 -5.38 -15.77
CA VAL A 170 -4.18 -6.50 -15.93
C VAL A 170 -4.48 -7.15 -14.58
N ALA A 171 -3.48 -7.38 -13.73
CA ALA A 171 -3.66 -7.96 -12.40
C ALA A 171 -4.56 -7.09 -11.49
N LEU A 172 -4.29 -5.78 -11.43
CA LEU A 172 -5.06 -4.83 -10.62
C LEU A 172 -6.52 -4.72 -11.07
N THR A 173 -6.78 -4.87 -12.36
CA THR A 173 -8.11 -4.74 -12.95
C THR A 173 -8.91 -6.04 -13.01
N ARG A 174 -8.36 -7.18 -12.53
CA ARG A 174 -9.08 -8.47 -12.46
C ARG A 174 -10.15 -8.53 -11.36
N THR A 175 -10.19 -7.56 -10.44
CA THR A 175 -11.16 -7.54 -9.33
C THR A 175 -12.38 -6.68 -9.63
N LYS A 176 -13.56 -7.10 -9.16
CA LYS A 176 -14.78 -6.28 -9.16
C LYS A 176 -14.85 -5.30 -7.99
N ASN A 177 -14.18 -5.61 -6.88
CA ASN A 177 -14.28 -4.90 -5.61
C ASN A 177 -12.90 -4.39 -5.18
N GLU A 178 -12.14 -5.23 -4.47
CA GLU A 178 -10.82 -4.88 -3.93
C GLU A 178 -9.75 -5.86 -4.40
N VAL A 179 -8.53 -5.36 -4.52
CA VAL A 179 -7.34 -6.16 -4.81
C VAL A 179 -6.37 -6.05 -3.64
N VAL A 180 -5.95 -7.19 -3.12
CA VAL A 180 -4.93 -7.29 -2.08
C VAL A 180 -3.59 -7.57 -2.73
N LEU A 181 -2.60 -6.75 -2.45
CA LEU A 181 -1.23 -6.88 -2.93
C LEU A 181 -0.35 -7.40 -1.79
N LEU A 182 0.08 -8.66 -1.88
CA LEU A 182 1.03 -9.23 -0.93
C LEU A 182 2.46 -8.87 -1.33
N ILE A 183 3.13 -8.14 -0.44
CA ILE A 183 4.41 -7.50 -0.68
C ILE A 183 5.45 -8.07 0.26
N PRO A 184 6.48 -8.79 -0.24
CA PRO A 184 7.59 -9.22 0.59
C PRO A 184 8.43 -8.02 1.05
N THR A 185 9.33 -8.23 2.02
CA THR A 185 10.30 -7.21 2.46
C THR A 185 11.06 -6.55 1.31
N ASP A 186 11.41 -7.33 0.27
CA ASP A 186 12.07 -6.84 -0.95
C ASP A 186 11.02 -6.34 -1.96
N VAL A 187 10.51 -5.13 -1.74
CA VAL A 187 9.35 -4.55 -2.44
C VAL A 187 9.59 -4.33 -3.93
N SER A 188 8.67 -4.82 -4.78
CA SER A 188 8.66 -4.53 -6.22
C SER A 188 8.61 -3.03 -6.54
N LEU A 189 9.33 -2.64 -7.60
CA LEU A 189 9.30 -1.29 -8.17
C LEU A 189 7.88 -0.82 -8.51
N PHE A 190 7.00 -1.72 -8.98
CA PHE A 190 5.62 -1.39 -9.32
C PHE A 190 4.75 -1.15 -8.09
N ALA A 191 4.95 -1.95 -7.04
CA ALA A 191 4.24 -1.76 -5.77
C ALA A 191 4.68 -0.46 -5.09
N GLU A 192 5.99 -0.18 -5.08
CA GLU A 192 6.57 1.05 -4.55
C GLU A 192 6.08 2.29 -5.32
N GLU A 193 6.01 2.21 -6.65
CA GLU A 193 5.46 3.26 -7.49
C GLU A 193 3.98 3.54 -7.18
N LEU A 194 3.14 2.50 -7.11
CA LEU A 194 1.72 2.66 -6.76
C LEU A 194 1.53 3.31 -5.40
N LEU A 195 2.30 2.88 -4.40
CA LEU A 195 2.29 3.43 -3.05
C LEU A 195 2.67 4.92 -3.03
N THR A 196 3.69 5.27 -3.81
CA THR A 196 4.21 6.64 -3.92
C THR A 196 3.23 7.56 -4.63
N ASP A 197 2.62 7.12 -5.74
CA ASP A 197 1.81 7.96 -6.61
C ASP A 197 0.41 8.26 -6.11
N ASN A 198 -0.20 7.33 -5.39
CA ASN A 198 -1.62 7.38 -5.03
C ASN A 198 -1.80 7.70 -3.55
N ASP A 199 -0.72 8.12 -2.93
CA ASP A 199 -0.67 8.39 -1.52
C ASP A 199 -1.29 7.29 -0.64
N PHE A 200 -1.13 6.02 -1.02
CA PHE A 200 -1.77 4.92 -0.33
C PHE A 200 -1.27 4.79 1.11
N LEU A 201 -2.22 4.59 2.02
CA LEU A 201 -2.00 4.38 3.44
C LEU A 201 -1.51 2.94 3.66
N LEU A 202 -0.34 2.80 4.27
CA LEU A 202 0.24 1.52 4.65
C LEU A 202 -0.75 0.79 5.57
N THR A 203 -1.32 -0.31 5.11
CA THR A 203 -2.23 -1.12 5.92
C THR A 203 -1.44 -2.26 6.55
N ALA A 204 -0.71 -1.94 7.63
CA ALA A 204 -0.42 -2.95 8.64
C ALA A 204 -1.53 -2.82 9.68
N ASN A 205 -2.40 -3.83 9.78
CA ASN A 205 -3.35 -3.99 10.90
C ASN A 205 -4.46 -2.92 11.05
N ASN A 206 -5.16 -2.52 9.98
CA ASN A 206 -6.37 -1.67 10.06
C ASN A 206 -6.23 -0.32 10.80
N GLU A 207 -5.02 0.17 11.08
CA GLU A 207 -4.82 1.49 11.67
C GLU A 207 -4.54 2.55 10.59
N LYS A 208 -5.35 3.60 10.62
CA LYS A 208 -5.36 4.72 9.69
C LYS A 208 -4.14 5.61 9.97
N LEU A 209 -2.98 5.25 9.43
CA LEU A 209 -1.74 5.98 9.72
C LEU A 209 -1.65 7.24 8.86
N SER A 210 -1.93 8.40 9.46
CA SER A 210 -1.92 9.70 8.78
C SER A 210 -0.55 9.97 8.14
N LYS A 211 -0.56 10.27 6.83
CA LYS A 211 0.63 10.74 6.11
C LYS A 211 1.09 12.07 6.69
N THR A 212 2.07 11.99 7.58
CA THR A 212 2.72 13.16 8.14
C THR A 212 3.88 13.57 7.23
N ASN A 213 3.78 14.75 6.62
CA ASN A 213 4.88 15.33 5.85
C ASN A 213 6.11 15.55 6.75
N CYS A 214 7.29 15.33 6.19
CA CYS A 214 8.54 15.67 6.85
C CYS A 214 8.60 17.20 7.00
N PRO A 215 8.64 17.73 8.23
CA PRO A 215 8.54 19.17 8.46
C PRO A 215 9.82 19.92 8.08
N TYR A 216 10.89 19.19 7.77
CA TYR A 216 12.19 19.74 7.41
C TYR A 216 12.32 19.99 5.92
N CYS A 217 12.08 18.98 5.08
CA CYS A 217 12.17 19.15 3.62
C CYS A 217 10.84 19.54 2.99
N GLN A 218 9.71 19.36 3.70
CA GLN A 218 8.34 19.65 3.26
C GLN A 218 7.84 18.87 2.03
N THR A 219 8.77 18.32 1.24
CA THR A 219 8.51 17.53 0.03
C THR A 219 8.51 16.03 0.30
N GLY A 220 9.20 15.57 1.36
CA GLY A 220 9.20 14.18 1.80
C GLY A 220 8.15 13.90 2.86
N HIS A 221 7.90 12.62 3.13
CA HIS A 221 6.99 12.16 4.17
C HIS A 221 7.72 11.26 5.16
N LEU A 222 7.16 11.10 6.36
CA LEU A 222 7.72 10.24 7.41
C LEU A 222 7.34 8.77 7.15
N VAL A 223 8.34 7.90 7.17
CA VAL A 223 8.20 6.44 7.04
C VAL A 223 8.82 5.74 8.25
N ILE A 224 8.23 4.63 8.69
CA ILE A 224 8.80 3.82 9.77
C ILE A 224 10.04 3.09 9.25
N ARG A 225 11.13 3.20 10.00
CA ARG A 225 12.41 2.50 9.78
C ARG A 225 12.79 1.77 11.05
N GLN A 226 13.56 0.70 10.92
CA GLN A 226 14.02 -0.10 12.04
C GLN A 226 15.54 0.01 12.17
N ASN A 227 16.02 0.15 13.40
CA ASN A 227 17.44 0.03 13.69
C ASN A 227 17.80 -1.45 13.85
N SER A 228 18.62 -2.00 12.96
CA SER A 228 19.00 -3.42 12.97
C SER A 228 19.76 -3.84 14.24
N VAL A 229 20.43 -2.90 14.92
CA VAL A 229 21.24 -3.18 16.12
C VAL A 229 20.40 -3.15 17.39
N LYS A 230 19.52 -2.15 17.54
CA LYS A 230 18.71 -1.93 18.75
C LYS A 230 17.30 -2.48 18.65
N LYS A 231 16.90 -3.01 17.48
CA LYS A 231 15.56 -3.49 17.12
C LYS A 231 14.42 -2.48 17.35
N ASN A 232 14.72 -1.21 17.62
CA ASN A 232 13.71 -0.18 17.82
C ASN A 232 13.30 0.46 16.49
N GLN A 233 12.04 0.89 16.43
CA GLN A 233 11.48 1.61 15.29
C GLN A 233 11.65 3.13 15.48
N PHE A 234 11.81 3.84 14.37
CA PHE A 234 11.87 5.30 14.32
C PHE A 234 11.28 5.78 12.99
N LEU A 235 10.86 7.04 12.92
CA LEU A 235 10.43 7.67 11.68
C LEU A 235 11.63 8.28 10.96
N GLY A 236 11.79 8.00 9.68
CA GLY A 236 12.76 8.65 8.81
C GLY A 236 12.07 9.34 7.63
N CYS A 237 12.72 10.33 7.03
CA CYS A 237 12.23 10.92 5.79
C CYS A 237 12.34 9.92 4.61
N SER A 238 11.33 9.88 3.74
CA SER A 238 11.32 9.08 2.51
C SER A 238 12.47 9.45 1.57
N HIS A 239 12.80 10.73 1.48
CA HIS A 239 13.91 11.25 0.66
C HIS A 239 15.34 11.00 1.22
N PHE A 240 15.56 10.08 2.15
CA PHE A 240 16.92 9.69 2.54
C PHE A 240 17.66 9.10 1.32
N PRO A 241 18.92 9.47 1.03
CA PRO A 241 19.85 10.23 1.87
C PRO A 241 19.75 11.76 1.77
N SER A 242 19.05 12.28 0.75
CA SER A 242 18.91 13.72 0.49
C SER A 242 18.26 14.50 1.63
N CYS A 243 17.38 13.85 2.40
CA CYS A 243 16.88 14.36 3.69
C CYS A 243 17.10 13.29 4.76
N ASN A 244 17.95 13.59 5.74
CA ASN A 244 18.38 12.65 6.79
C ASN A 244 17.65 12.81 8.13
N GLN A 245 16.51 13.50 8.13
CA GLN A 245 15.76 13.73 9.35
C GLN A 245 15.11 12.46 9.88
N THR A 246 15.17 12.31 11.20
CA THR A 246 14.62 11.17 11.92
C THR A 246 13.91 11.61 13.20
N PHE A 247 12.89 10.85 13.61
CA PHE A 247 12.14 11.07 14.85
C PHE A 247 11.94 9.73 15.56
N ASN A 248 12.26 9.66 16.85
CA ASN A 248 12.21 8.40 17.58
C ASN A 248 10.81 8.00 18.08
N ASN A 249 9.82 8.92 18.02
CA ASN A 249 8.45 8.63 18.45
C ASN A 249 7.57 8.38 17.20
N ILE A 250 7.05 7.17 17.07
CA ILE A 250 6.17 6.76 15.96
C ILE A 250 4.74 7.30 16.11
N GLU A 251 4.30 7.66 17.32
CA GLU A 251 2.97 8.25 17.61
C GLU A 251 2.73 9.58 16.88
N ILE A 252 3.79 10.19 16.34
CA ILE A 252 3.71 11.40 15.48
C ILE A 252 2.81 11.16 14.26
N LEU A 253 2.75 9.92 13.77
CA LEU A 253 1.90 9.55 12.64
C LEU A 253 0.40 9.47 13.01
N GLU A 254 0.08 9.35 14.29
CA GLU A 254 -1.30 9.33 14.80
C GLU A 254 -1.74 10.73 15.23
N ASN A 255 -0.84 11.49 15.84
CA ASN A 255 -1.12 12.80 16.43
C ASN A 255 -0.14 13.87 15.94
N THR A 256 -0.35 14.32 14.70
CA THR A 256 0.54 15.29 14.03
C THR A 256 0.37 16.71 14.58
N ILE A 257 1.01 17.01 15.71
CA ILE A 257 1.09 18.39 16.23
C ILE A 257 2.46 18.97 15.88
N LEU A 258 2.51 19.85 14.87
CA LEU A 258 3.74 20.58 14.55
C LEU A 258 4.10 21.53 15.68
N CYS A 259 5.40 21.63 15.99
CA CYS A 259 5.89 22.58 16.98
C CYS A 259 5.66 24.01 16.48
N PRO A 260 4.89 24.85 17.20
CA PRO A 260 4.59 26.21 16.76
C PRO A 260 5.83 27.12 16.75
N SER A 261 6.84 26.79 17.56
CA SER A 261 8.06 27.58 17.68
C SER A 261 9.04 27.33 16.53
N CYS A 262 9.37 26.06 16.23
CA CYS A 262 10.42 25.75 15.26
C CYS A 262 9.90 25.31 13.88
N LYS A 263 8.61 24.94 13.78
CA LYS A 263 7.94 24.43 12.56
C LYS A 263 8.60 23.23 11.85
N SER A 264 9.70 22.71 12.41
CA SER A 264 10.58 21.68 11.86
C SER A 264 10.66 20.44 12.75
N GLY A 265 9.84 20.39 13.81
CA GLY A 265 9.73 19.26 14.73
C GLY A 265 8.30 19.11 15.22
N PHE A 266 8.02 18.02 15.92
CA PHE A 266 6.69 17.69 16.41
C PHE A 266 6.58 17.86 17.92
N MET A 267 5.37 18.07 18.41
CA MET A 267 5.03 18.07 19.83
C MET A 267 4.67 16.65 20.25
N THR A 268 5.41 16.09 21.20
CA THR A 268 5.23 14.70 21.67
C THR A 268 4.99 14.69 23.18
N LYS A 269 4.17 13.76 23.66
CA LYS A 269 3.90 13.64 25.11
C LYS A 269 5.16 13.21 25.84
N ARG A 270 5.47 13.91 26.93
CA ARG A 270 6.61 13.65 27.82
C ARG A 270 6.15 13.76 29.27
N SER A 271 6.80 13.01 30.15
CA SER A 271 6.54 13.03 31.58
C SER A 271 7.57 13.92 32.27
N GLY A 272 7.11 14.82 33.14
CA GLY A 272 7.96 15.66 33.99
C GLY A 272 7.50 15.63 35.45
N GLN A 273 8.22 16.33 36.31
CA GLN A 273 7.95 16.40 37.75
C GLN A 273 6.56 16.96 38.10
N TYR A 274 5.96 17.75 37.21
CA TYR A 274 4.62 18.33 37.38
C TYR A 274 3.53 17.63 36.55
N GLY A 275 3.81 16.43 36.04
CA GLY A 275 2.89 15.65 35.20
C GLY A 275 3.26 15.66 33.71
N ASN A 276 2.30 15.26 32.88
CA ASN A 276 2.48 15.11 31.44
C ASN A 276 2.41 16.46 30.73
N PHE A 277 3.33 16.69 29.79
CA PHE A 277 3.35 17.87 28.93
C PHE A 277 3.69 17.47 27.49
N LEU A 278 3.41 18.33 26.53
CA LEU A 278 3.89 18.16 25.16
C LEU A 278 5.24 18.88 25.01
N GLY A 279 6.27 18.19 24.53
CA GLY A 279 7.59 18.74 24.26
C GLY A 279 8.04 18.53 22.82
N CYS A 280 8.81 19.48 22.29
CA CYS A 280 9.33 19.41 20.92
C CYS A 280 10.35 18.27 20.73
N THR A 281 10.26 17.54 19.62
CA THR A 281 11.23 16.50 19.23
C THR A 281 12.64 17.02 19.02
N ASN A 282 12.80 18.31 18.67
CA ASN A 282 14.10 18.92 18.39
C ASN A 282 14.83 19.40 19.66
N TYR A 283 14.36 19.04 20.87
CA TYR A 283 15.12 19.25 22.10
C TYR A 283 16.50 18.58 22.02
N PRO A 284 17.60 19.23 22.46
CA PRO A 284 17.68 20.48 23.22
C PRO A 284 17.66 21.77 22.39
N LYS A 285 17.72 21.69 21.05
CA LYS A 285 17.76 22.86 20.15
C LYS A 285 16.46 23.66 20.18
N CYS A 286 15.32 23.00 20.39
CA CYS A 286 14.03 23.64 20.61
C CYS A 286 13.45 23.23 21.97
N LYS A 287 13.28 24.19 22.88
CA LYS A 287 12.77 23.98 24.25
C LYS A 287 11.28 24.24 24.41
N ASN A 288 10.55 24.42 23.31
CA ASN A 288 9.12 24.70 23.34
C ASN A 288 8.34 23.54 24.00
N THR A 289 7.43 23.90 24.90
CA THR A 289 6.58 22.96 25.64
C THR A 289 5.15 23.51 25.76
N ILE A 290 4.16 22.62 25.84
CA ILE A 290 2.74 22.97 26.04
C ILE A 290 2.21 22.12 27.20
N ASN A 291 1.57 22.77 28.18
CA ASN A 291 0.97 22.08 29.31
C ASN A 291 -0.42 21.53 28.93
N LEU A 292 -0.64 20.23 29.18
CA LEU A 292 -1.88 19.53 28.84
C LEU A 292 -3.08 19.92 29.72
N GLN A 293 -2.87 20.64 30.82
CA GLN A 293 -3.96 21.09 31.71
C GLN A 293 -4.79 22.27 31.14
N THR A 294 -4.28 22.97 30.12
CA THR A 294 -4.89 24.21 29.58
C THR A 294 -5.77 24.00 28.35
N ALA A 295 -5.86 22.79 27.80
CA ALA A 295 -6.49 22.52 26.49
C ALA A 295 -8.02 22.30 26.54
N ARG A 296 -8.68 22.51 27.69
CA ARG A 296 -10.14 22.32 27.83
C ARG A 296 -10.98 23.58 27.53
N THR A 297 -10.38 24.72 27.20
CA THR A 297 -11.11 26.00 27.11
C THR A 297 -11.29 26.62 25.72
N ASP A 298 -10.66 26.12 24.65
CA ASP A 298 -10.69 26.81 23.35
C ASP A 298 -11.51 26.10 22.25
N ASN A 299 -12.39 25.16 22.62
CA ASN A 299 -13.31 24.47 21.71
C ASN A 299 -14.76 24.98 21.81
N ILE A 300 -14.95 26.29 21.88
CA ILE A 300 -16.23 26.95 21.59
C ILE A 300 -15.92 28.19 20.75
N GLY A 301 -16.03 28.09 19.42
CA GLY A 301 -15.77 29.26 18.59
C GLY A 301 -15.77 29.12 17.08
N PHE A 302 -16.23 28.02 16.47
CA PHE A 302 -16.47 28.00 15.02
C PHE A 302 -17.62 27.06 14.66
N ALA A 303 -18.86 27.57 14.76
CA ALA A 303 -19.96 27.31 13.84
C ALA A 303 -21.28 27.86 14.43
N ARG A 304 -21.79 28.98 13.90
CA ARG A 304 -23.14 29.07 13.31
C ARG A 304 -23.47 30.48 12.82
N GLU A 305 -24.25 30.47 11.73
CA GLU A 305 -25.13 31.54 11.22
C GLU A 305 -24.56 32.59 10.24
N ARG A 306 -24.51 32.18 8.96
CA ARG A 306 -25.19 32.96 7.92
C ARG A 306 -26.62 32.41 7.79
N ALA A 307 -27.60 33.18 8.19
CA ALA A 307 -28.97 33.08 7.67
C ALA A 307 -29.68 34.43 7.84
N ASN A 308 -30.28 34.86 6.73
CA ASN A 308 -31.32 35.88 6.56
C ASN A 308 -30.90 37.34 6.34
N GLY A 309 -31.12 37.78 5.10
CA GLY A 309 -31.42 39.17 4.76
C GLY A 309 -32.92 39.47 4.84
N SER A 310 -33.26 40.70 4.44
CA SER A 310 -34.60 41.34 4.42
C SER A 310 -35.06 41.71 5.85
N VAL A 311 -35.39 42.95 6.20
CA VAL A 311 -35.99 44.11 5.50
C VAL A 311 -35.43 45.39 6.10
#